data_AF-A0A2E7LT22-F1
#
_entry.id   AF-A0A2E7LT22-F1
#
_cell.length_a   1.000
_cell.length_b   1.000
_cell.length_c   1.000
_cell.angle_alpha   90.00
_cell.angle_beta   90.00
_cell.angle_gamma   90.00
#
_symmetry.space_group_name_H-M   'P 1'
#
loop_
_entity.id
_entity.type
_entity.pdbx_description
1 polymer ?
#
loop_
_entity_poly.entity_id
_entity_poly.type
_entity_poly.pdbx_seq_one_letter_code
_entity_poly.pdbx_strand_id
1 'polypeptide(L)' 'MGLVRKISIGRDYKNDAMHYSVGQEVYGGHIIDSIIEEDNKFSIFIKKGKEVLPWKDFNKNMAIAVEYNLEY' A
#
# COMPACT_ATOMS: atom_id res chain seq x y z
N MET A 1 8.13 13.18 1.79
CA MET A 1 7.20 12.04 1.96
C MET A 1 6.08 12.22 0.97
N GLY A 2 6.14 11.52 -0.17
CA GLY A 2 5.06 11.56 -1.16
C GLY A 2 3.92 10.66 -0.70
N LEU A 3 2.67 11.10 -0.88
CA LEU A 3 1.52 10.23 -0.67
C LEU A 3 1.59 9.09 -1.69
N VAL A 4 1.76 7.85 -1.23
CA VAL A 4 1.80 6.69 -2.12
C VAL A 4 0.37 6.30 -2.48
N ARG A 5 0.08 6.27 -3.78
CA ARG A 5 -1.24 5.86 -4.30
C ARG A 5 -1.37 4.34 -4.37
N LYS A 6 -0.31 3.66 -4.79
CA LYS A 6 -0.29 2.21 -4.95
C LYS A 6 1.12 1.65 -4.81
N ILE A 7 1.21 0.42 -4.30
CA ILE A 7 2.43 -0.40 -4.36
C ILE A 7 2.12 -1.75 -5.01
N SER A 8 3.10 -2.28 -5.72
CA SER A 8 3.08 -3.63 -6.30
C SER A 8 4.27 -4.41 -5.78
N ILE A 9 4.02 -5.56 -5.16
CA ILE A 9 5.02 -6.38 -4.48
C ILE A 9 5.23 -7.68 -5.24
N GLY A 10 6.40 -7.85 -5.86
CA GLY A 10 6.71 -9.01 -6.68
C GLY A 10 7.81 -8.71 -7.69
N ARG A 11 8.47 -9.77 -8.18
CA ARG A 11 9.59 -9.65 -9.13
C ARG A 11 9.12 -9.21 -10.53
N ASP A 12 7.93 -9.65 -10.92
CA ASP A 12 7.21 -9.16 -12.10
C ASP A 12 6.02 -8.32 -11.65
N TYR A 13 6.21 -7.00 -11.63
CA TYR A 13 5.18 -6.08 -11.17
C TYR A 13 3.90 -6.11 -12.00
N LYS A 14 3.88 -6.69 -13.21
CA LYS A 14 2.69 -6.73 -14.07
C LYS A 14 1.87 -8.00 -13.91
N ASN A 15 2.55 -9.15 -13.89
CA ASN A 15 1.87 -10.44 -14.05
C ASN A 15 1.83 -11.28 -12.77
N ASP A 16 2.79 -11.11 -11.86
CA ASP A 16 2.95 -11.97 -10.68
C ASP A 16 3.34 -11.13 -9.45
N ALA A 17 2.54 -10.08 -9.20
CA ALA A 17 2.71 -9.18 -8.07
C ALA A 17 1.41 -8.97 -7.30
N MET A 18 1.56 -8.78 -5.99
CA MET A 18 0.47 -8.35 -5.13
C MET A 18 0.31 -6.84 -5.23
N HIS A 19 -0.89 -6.40 -5.62
CA HIS A 19 -1.21 -4.99 -5.79
C HIS A 19 -2.05 -4.45 -4.64
N TYR A 20 -1.62 -3.31 -4.10
CA TYR A 20 -2.32 -2.60 -3.04
C TYR A 20 -2.48 -1.14 -3.42
N SER A 21 -3.73 -0.68 -3.54
CA SER A 21 -4.05 0.71 -3.89
C SER A 21 -4.89 1.37 -2.81
N VAL A 22 -4.63 2.64 -2.53
CA VAL A 22 -5.50 3.45 -1.66
C VAL A 22 -6.94 3.42 -2.22
N GLY A 23 -7.92 3.19 -1.35
CA GLY A 23 -9.34 3.04 -1.72
C GLY A 23 -9.76 1.62 -2.11
N GLN A 24 -8.84 0.67 -2.23
CA GLN A 24 -9.16 -0.74 -2.50
C GLN A 24 -9.84 -1.40 -1.30
N GLU A 25 -10.93 -2.12 -1.54
CA GLU A 25 -11.55 -2.99 -0.53
C GLU A 25 -10.73 -4.27 -0.32
N VAL A 26 -10.57 -4.66 0.93
CA VAL A 26 -9.86 -5.86 1.37
C VAL A 26 -10.71 -6.65 2.37
N TYR A 27 -10.17 -7.77 2.84
CA TYR A 27 -10.88 -8.74 3.67
C TYR A 27 -11.67 -8.11 4.84
N GLY A 28 -12.88 -8.59 5.07
CA GLY A 28 -13.74 -8.15 6.16
C GLY A 28 -14.41 -6.78 5.94
N GLY A 29 -14.44 -6.28 4.70
CA GLY A 29 -15.04 -4.99 4.34
C GLY A 29 -14.22 -3.79 4.81
N HIS A 30 -12.90 -3.96 4.92
CA HIS A 30 -11.99 -2.85 5.21
C HIS A 30 -11.54 -2.22 3.91
N ILE A 31 -11.17 -0.96 3.95
CA ILE A 31 -10.64 -0.22 2.80
C ILE A 31 -9.20 0.16 3.11
N ILE A 32 -8.29 0.05 2.13
CA ILE A 32 -6.94 0.61 2.27
C ILE A 32 -7.06 2.13 2.39
N ASP A 33 -6.74 2.63 3.58
CA ASP A 33 -6.85 4.04 3.91
C ASP A 33 -5.63 4.82 3.42
N SER A 34 -4.44 4.28 3.68
CA SER A 34 -3.19 4.94 3.35
C SER A 34 -2.06 3.93 3.17
N ILE A 35 -1.10 4.31 2.32
CA ILE A 35 0.18 3.63 2.15
C ILE A 35 1.26 4.65 2.48
N ILE A 36 2.07 4.34 3.48
CA ILE A 36 3.10 5.23 4.00
C ILE A 36 4.47 4.65 3.63
N GLU A 37 5.28 5.45 2.96
CA GLU A 37 6.70 5.15 2.75
C GLU A 37 7.51 5.69 3.93
N GLU A 38 8.29 4.81 4.55
CA GLU A 38 9.25 5.11 5.60
C GLU A 38 10.68 4.77 5.13
N ASP A 39 11.69 5.01 5.97
CA ASP A 39 13.10 4.80 5.60
C ASP A 39 13.39 3.38 5.13
N ASN A 40 12.84 2.37 5.82
CA ASN A 40 13.17 0.96 5.60
C ASN A 40 11.99 0.08 5.16
N LYS A 41 10.78 0.65 5.07
CA LYS A 41 9.57 -0.11 4.75
C LYS A 41 8.47 0.72 4.11
N PHE A 42 7.46 0.01 3.61
CA PHE A 42 6.15 0.54 3.26
C PHE A 42 5.11 -0.08 4.19
N SER A 43 4.29 0.77 4.81
CA SER A 43 3.23 0.36 5.73
C SER A 43 1.86 0.63 5.11
N ILE A 44 0.99 -0.37 5.13
CA ILE A 44 -0.40 -0.28 4.65
C ILE A 44 -1.32 -0.21 5.85
N PHE A 45 -2.15 0.82 5.89
CA PHE A 45 -3.21 1.00 6.88
C PHE A 45 -4.57 0.73 6.24
N ILE A 46 -5.43 0.06 6.98
CA ILE A 46 -6.81 -0.23 6.56
C ILE A 46 -7.79 0.42 7.52
N LYS A 47 -8.96 0.79 7.02
CA LYS A 47 -10.04 1.35 7.83
C LYS A 47 -11.35 0.61 7.68
N LYS A 48 -12.14 0.63 8.74
CA LYS A 48 -13.55 0.24 8.72
C LYS A 48 -14.35 1.17 9.62
N GLY A 49 -15.31 1.89 9.05
CA GLY A 49 -15.97 2.98 9.75
C GLY A 49 -14.99 4.11 10.09
N LYS A 50 -14.82 4.39 11.38
CA LYS A 50 -13.91 5.45 11.88
C LYS A 50 -12.58 4.93 12.41
N GLU A 51 -12.38 3.61 12.43
CA GLU A 51 -11.19 2.98 12.97
C GLU A 51 -10.16 2.73 11.87
N VAL A 52 -8.90 3.08 12.14
CA VAL A 52 -7.75 2.88 11.25
C VAL A 52 -6.74 1.99 11.97
N LEU A 53 -6.29 0.93 11.32
CA LEU A 53 -5.39 -0.06 11.88
C LEU A 53 -4.22 -0.35 10.92
N PRO A 54 -3.01 -0.60 11.44
CA PRO A 54 -1.91 -1.12 10.63
C PRO A 54 -2.26 -2.54 10.16
N TRP A 55 -2.02 -2.85 8.89
CA TRP A 55 -2.35 -4.15 8.31
C TRP A 55 -1.14 -4.94 7.82
N LYS A 56 -0.28 -4.31 7.01
CA LYS A 56 0.86 -4.98 6.39
C LYS A 56 2.07 -4.05 6.33
N ASP A 57 3.23 -4.62 6.58
CA ASP A 57 4.53 -3.99 6.38
C ASP A 57 5.34 -4.76 5.34
N PHE A 58 5.99 -4.03 4.43
CA PHE A 58 6.91 -4.57 3.43
C PHE A 58 8.25 -3.84 3.54
N ASN A 59 9.33 -4.56 3.81
CA ASN A 59 10.66 -3.95 3.85
C ASN A 59 11.15 -3.58 2.43
N LYS A 60 12.05 -2.59 2.34
CA LYS A 60 12.57 -2.09 1.05
C LYS A 60 13.55 -3.03 0.33
N ASN A 61 13.94 -4.16 0.92
CA ASN A 61 14.76 -5.17 0.24
C ASN A 61 13.93 -6.06 -0.71
N MET A 62 12.60 -5.96 -0.67
CA MET A 62 11.70 -6.64 -1.58
C MET A 62 11.64 -5.95 -2.95
N ALA A 63 11.23 -6.67 -3.99
CA ALA A 63 10.91 -6.08 -5.27
C ALA A 63 9.58 -5.32 -5.18
N ILE A 64 9.66 -3.98 -5.11
CA ILE A 64 8.51 -3.09 -4.93
C ILE A 64 8.50 -2.03 -6.04
N ALA A 65 7.37 -1.93 -6.74
CA ALA A 65 7.07 -0.79 -7.61
C ALA A 65 6.11 0.17 -6.88
N VAL A 66 6.43 1.46 -6.87
CA VAL A 66 5.66 2.50 -6.18
C VAL A 66 5.04 3.45 -7.19
N GLU A 67 3.74 3.71 -7.04
CA GLU A 67 3.02 4.74 -7.79
C GLU A 67 2.64 5.85 -6.81
N TYR A 68 3.22 7.04 -6.99
CA TYR A 68 2.90 8.21 -6.16
C TYR A 68 1.61 8.88 -6.64
N ASN A 69 0.93 9.57 -5.73
CA ASN A 69 -0.18 10.43 -6.12
C ASN A 69 0.35 11.59 -6.99
N LEU A 70 -0.34 11.86 -8.09
CA LEU A 70 -0.01 12.93 -9.04
C LEU A 70 -0.90 14.16 -8.82
N GLU A 71 -1.91 14.05 -7.95
CA GLU A 71 -2.71 15.18 -7.51
C GLU A 71 -1.84 16.06 -6.59
N TYR A 72 -1.54 17.27 -7.08
CA TYR A 72 -0.81 18.34 -6.39
C TYR A 72 -1.78 19.47 -6.04
#